data_AF-A0A2W5GD74-F1
#
_entry.id   AF-A0A2W5GD74-F1
#
_cell.length_a   1.000
_cell.length_b   1.000
_cell.length_c   1.000
_cell.angle_alpha   90.00
_cell.angle_beta   90.00
_cell.angle_gamma   90.00
#
_symmetry.space_group_name_H-M   'P 1'
#
loop_
_entity.id
_entity.type
_entity.pdbx_description
1 polymer ?
#
loop_
_entity_poly.entity_id
_entity_poly.type
_entity_poly.pdbx_seq_one_letter_code
_entity_poly.pdbx_strand_id
1 'polypeptide(L)'
;DTTRKTAIRRCDFCKDIPDVYSPSIWAGWYRGLFTEYKEITRSEFAKVPHFLHVEWGGDSHAGRNSENPDKALQKIKAAGAADERAGDASLIGGAARVSKDGDWSESYICNLYDWHLKEQETMPWLTGTAMWVFKDFATPVRPDNPVPYVNQKGVIERDFTKKESFYVFQSYWTEKPMIHINSHNWPVRWGEQNEEKMIKVYSNCSEVELFVNGKSLGTKKRNSQDFPAAGLRWNIPMVQGDYQAIAVGKKGKETVRDTIQFKYQSDKWGIPAQLQLTKLKEENGIVTIEAKLFDDKGIQCLDATNFIRFESVGDGELIANQGTSSGSKKVQLYNGRAIIRLKKTGKCVVSAKVDLPIATAFLNVK
;
A
#
# COMPACT_ATOMS: atom_id res chain seq x y z
N ASP A 1 -36.21 17.47 -5.69
CA ASP A 1 -36.09 16.73 -6.96
C ASP A 1 -36.47 15.28 -6.71
N THR A 2 -37.65 14.86 -7.18
CA THR A 2 -38.19 13.51 -6.95
C THR A 2 -37.61 12.45 -7.88
N THR A 3 -36.76 12.84 -8.84
CA THR A 3 -36.13 11.92 -9.79
C THR A 3 -34.89 11.22 -9.23
N ARG A 4 -34.44 11.62 -8.03
CA ARG A 4 -33.24 11.12 -7.37
C ARG A 4 -33.55 10.55 -5.99
N LYS A 5 -32.75 9.57 -5.58
CA LYS A 5 -32.82 8.97 -4.25
C LYS A 5 -32.00 9.77 -3.25
N THR A 6 -32.55 9.93 -2.05
CA THR A 6 -31.85 10.49 -0.89
C THR A 6 -31.00 9.41 -0.22
N ALA A 7 -29.89 9.79 0.42
CA ALA A 7 -29.05 8.85 1.15
C ALA A 7 -28.33 9.50 2.33
N ILE A 8 -28.04 8.71 3.37
CA ILE A 8 -27.13 9.07 4.46
C ILE A 8 -26.21 7.89 4.79
N ARG A 9 -25.14 8.18 5.54
CA ARG A 9 -24.17 7.18 5.99
C ARG A 9 -23.98 7.23 7.51
N ARG A 10 -23.93 6.04 8.14
CA ARG A 10 -23.55 5.82 9.55
C ARG A 10 -24.32 6.70 10.55
N CYS A 11 -25.65 6.63 10.48
CA CYS A 11 -26.57 7.25 11.43
C CYS A 11 -27.75 6.29 11.66
N ASP A 12 -27.50 5.23 12.42
CA ASP A 12 -28.40 4.06 12.49
C ASP A 12 -29.80 4.40 13.00
N PHE A 13 -29.93 5.42 13.85
CA PHE A 13 -31.23 5.87 14.37
C PHE A 13 -32.04 6.71 13.36
N CYS A 14 -31.45 7.06 12.21
CA CYS A 14 -32.12 7.78 11.11
C CYS A 14 -32.21 6.94 9.83
N LYS A 15 -31.87 5.65 9.86
CA LYS A 15 -31.74 4.82 8.65
C LYS A 15 -33.06 4.54 7.92
N ASP A 16 -34.19 4.82 8.56
CA ASP A 16 -35.57 4.70 8.06
C ASP A 16 -36.07 5.98 7.38
N ILE A 17 -35.31 7.08 7.42
CA ILE A 17 -35.63 8.36 6.79
C ILE A 17 -35.24 8.44 5.29
N PRO A 18 -33.99 8.09 4.88
CA PRO A 18 -33.58 8.23 3.47
C PRO A 18 -34.17 7.13 2.59
N ASP A 19 -34.09 7.31 1.27
CA ASP A 19 -34.35 6.22 0.32
C ASP A 19 -33.28 5.12 0.42
N VAL A 20 -32.00 5.48 0.51
CA VAL A 20 -30.85 4.55 0.50
C VAL A 20 -29.99 4.74 1.74
N TYR A 21 -29.54 3.66 2.36
CA TYR A 21 -28.71 3.70 3.56
C TYR A 21 -27.35 3.01 3.37
N SER A 22 -26.31 3.62 3.94
CA SER A 22 -25.00 2.97 4.13
C SER A 22 -24.63 2.91 5.61
N PRO A 23 -24.39 1.72 6.17
CA PRO A 23 -23.74 1.60 7.47
C PRO A 23 -22.23 1.84 7.35
N SER A 24 -21.50 1.64 8.45
CA SER A 24 -20.05 1.58 8.48
C SER A 24 -19.58 0.13 8.39
N ILE A 25 -18.81 -0.21 7.36
CA ILE A 25 -18.21 -1.54 7.20
C ILE A 25 -16.76 -1.35 6.72
N TRP A 26 -15.81 -1.55 7.64
CA TRP A 26 -14.37 -1.40 7.46
C TRP A 26 -13.63 -2.69 7.83
N ALA A 27 -14.09 -3.81 7.26
CA ALA A 27 -13.61 -5.14 7.57
C ALA A 27 -12.11 -5.26 7.28
N GLY A 28 -11.31 -5.58 8.30
CA GLY A 28 -9.85 -5.64 8.18
C GLY A 28 -9.15 -4.29 8.25
N TRP A 29 -9.81 -3.20 8.65
CA TRP A 29 -9.12 -1.94 8.93
C TRP A 29 -9.40 -1.42 10.32
N TYR A 30 -10.56 -0.79 10.51
CA TYR A 30 -10.96 -0.28 11.83
C TYR A 30 -11.46 -1.39 12.75
N ARG A 31 -11.97 -2.49 12.20
CA ARG A 31 -12.47 -3.61 13.00
C ARG A 31 -12.51 -4.93 12.20
N GLY A 32 -12.34 -6.03 12.93
CA GLY A 32 -12.50 -7.38 12.41
C GLY A 32 -11.46 -7.75 11.35
N LEU A 33 -11.72 -8.85 10.65
CA LEU A 33 -10.90 -9.36 9.56
C LEU A 33 -11.53 -8.99 8.21
N PHE A 34 -10.73 -8.73 7.18
CA PHE A 34 -11.30 -8.45 5.84
C PHE A 34 -12.07 -9.65 5.29
N THR A 35 -11.79 -10.86 5.78
CA THR A 35 -12.50 -12.10 5.43
C THR A 35 -13.95 -12.13 5.90
N GLU A 36 -14.33 -11.30 6.86
CA GLU A 36 -15.71 -11.17 7.35
C GLU A 36 -16.57 -10.25 6.46
N TYR A 37 -15.98 -9.59 5.45
CA TYR A 37 -16.63 -8.57 4.63
C TYR A 37 -17.99 -9.01 4.07
N LYS A 38 -18.06 -10.17 3.41
CA LYS A 38 -19.29 -10.63 2.74
C LYS A 38 -20.42 -10.90 3.73
N GLU A 39 -20.10 -11.60 4.83
CA GLU A 39 -21.10 -11.95 5.84
C GLU A 39 -21.64 -10.70 6.56
N ILE A 40 -20.75 -9.78 6.94
CA ILE A 40 -21.16 -8.52 7.57
C ILE A 40 -21.99 -7.69 6.60
N THR A 41 -21.58 -7.60 5.33
CA THR A 41 -22.34 -6.87 4.30
C THR A 41 -23.71 -7.50 4.09
N ARG A 42 -23.83 -8.83 4.16
CA ARG A 42 -25.13 -9.52 4.03
C ARG A 42 -26.05 -9.22 5.20
N SER A 43 -25.51 -9.24 6.42
CA SER A 43 -26.24 -8.90 7.64
C SER A 43 -26.74 -7.45 7.60
N GLU A 44 -25.89 -6.51 7.18
CA GLU A 44 -26.26 -5.10 7.06
C GLU A 44 -27.26 -4.84 5.92
N PHE A 45 -27.10 -5.49 4.77
CA PHE A 45 -28.04 -5.42 3.65
C PHE A 45 -29.46 -5.78 4.08
N ALA A 46 -29.63 -6.80 4.94
CA ALA A 46 -30.93 -7.26 5.40
C ALA A 46 -31.64 -6.26 6.35
N LYS A 47 -30.96 -5.24 6.86
CA LYS A 47 -31.50 -4.29 7.84
C LYS A 47 -32.19 -3.08 7.23
N VAL A 48 -32.09 -2.88 5.91
CA VAL A 48 -32.63 -1.70 5.22
C VAL A 48 -33.25 -2.09 3.86
N PRO A 49 -34.28 -1.37 3.38
CA PRO A 49 -34.91 -1.67 2.09
C PRO A 49 -33.96 -1.49 0.89
N HIS A 50 -33.12 -0.46 0.94
CA HIS A 50 -32.14 -0.14 -0.10
C HIS A 50 -30.78 0.13 0.52
N PHE A 51 -29.87 -0.82 0.30
CA PHE A 51 -28.52 -0.78 0.82
C PHE A 51 -27.55 -0.27 -0.25
N LEU A 52 -26.56 0.54 0.12
CA LEU A 52 -25.37 0.83 -0.67
C LEU A 52 -24.20 0.93 0.29
N HIS A 53 -23.09 0.24 0.04
CA HIS A 53 -21.93 0.31 0.93
C HIS A 53 -20.95 1.40 0.47
N VAL A 54 -20.98 2.56 1.12
CA VAL A 54 -19.98 3.61 0.90
C VAL A 54 -18.95 3.67 2.05
N GLU A 55 -17.69 3.76 1.64
CA GLU A 55 -16.47 3.71 2.45
C GLU A 55 -16.09 2.34 3.01
N TRP A 56 -14.97 1.84 2.51
CA TRP A 56 -14.18 0.71 2.97
C TRP A 56 -12.75 0.88 2.43
N GLY A 57 -11.82 0.04 2.90
CA GLY A 57 -10.40 0.12 2.53
C GLY A 57 -9.51 0.31 3.76
N GLY A 58 -8.37 0.94 3.57
CA GLY A 58 -7.35 1.06 4.62
C GLY A 58 -6.12 1.82 4.13
N ASP A 59 -5.34 2.36 5.07
CA ASP A 59 -4.19 3.20 4.73
C ASP A 59 -3.02 2.34 4.24
N SER A 60 -2.32 2.85 3.23
CA SER A 60 -1.02 2.32 2.82
C SER A 60 -0.03 3.45 2.61
N HIS A 61 1.13 3.33 3.25
CA HIS A 61 2.24 4.22 3.02
C HIS A 61 2.93 3.85 1.71
N ALA A 62 2.74 4.67 0.67
CA ALA A 62 3.32 4.43 -0.64
C ALA A 62 4.83 4.13 -0.55
N GLY A 63 5.27 3.06 -1.21
CA GLY A 63 6.64 2.55 -1.15
C GLY A 63 6.92 1.56 -0.01
N ARG A 64 6.04 1.44 0.99
CA ARG A 64 6.20 0.49 2.10
C ARG A 64 5.60 -0.87 1.72
N ASN A 65 6.42 -1.91 1.78
CA ASN A 65 6.03 -3.28 1.49
C ASN A 65 6.40 -4.20 2.66
N SER A 66 5.87 -5.44 2.63
CA SER A 66 6.01 -6.40 3.73
C SER A 66 6.06 -7.82 3.19
N GLU A 67 7.02 -8.61 3.67
CA GLU A 67 7.08 -10.06 3.42
C GLU A 67 6.02 -10.84 4.22
N ASN A 68 5.43 -10.22 5.25
CA ASN A 68 4.37 -10.82 6.06
C ASN A 68 3.25 -9.80 6.31
N PRO A 69 2.51 -9.42 5.26
CA PRO A 69 1.52 -8.34 5.32
C PRO A 69 0.37 -8.62 6.30
N ASP A 70 0.06 -9.90 6.53
CA ASP A 70 -1.09 -10.32 7.34
C ASP A 70 -0.71 -10.57 8.81
N LYS A 71 0.55 -10.29 9.21
CA LYS A 71 1.05 -10.53 10.58
C LYS A 71 0.17 -9.89 11.67
N ALA A 72 -0.36 -8.69 11.40
CA ALA A 72 -1.22 -7.99 12.35
C ALA A 72 -2.57 -8.71 12.57
N LEU A 73 -3.09 -9.40 11.56
CA LEU A 73 -4.37 -10.13 11.65
C LEU A 73 -4.33 -11.24 12.71
N GLN A 74 -3.15 -11.84 12.97
CA GLN A 74 -2.99 -12.89 13.97
C GLN A 74 -3.35 -12.43 15.40
N LYS A 75 -3.31 -11.10 15.65
CA LYS A 75 -3.65 -10.50 16.94
C LYS A 75 -5.12 -10.03 16.99
N ILE A 76 -5.82 -10.05 15.86
CA ILE A 76 -7.17 -9.51 15.73
C ILE A 76 -8.15 -10.66 15.82
N LYS A 77 -9.11 -10.54 16.73
CA LYS A 77 -10.21 -11.51 16.83
C LYS A 77 -11.25 -11.19 15.77
N ALA A 78 -11.77 -12.23 15.11
CA ALA A 78 -13.02 -12.13 14.37
C ALA A 78 -14.08 -11.54 15.31
N ALA A 79 -14.75 -10.47 14.86
CA ALA A 79 -15.59 -9.67 15.72
C ALA A 79 -17.08 -9.86 15.43
N GLY A 80 -17.44 -10.50 14.31
CA GLY A 80 -18.82 -10.53 13.80
C GLY A 80 -19.36 -9.14 13.46
N ALA A 81 -18.48 -8.13 13.42
CA ALA A 81 -18.79 -6.73 13.21
C ALA A 81 -17.56 -6.05 12.58
N ALA A 82 -17.79 -5.06 11.73
CA ALA A 82 -16.74 -4.32 11.04
C ALA A 82 -16.96 -2.79 11.09
N ASP A 83 -17.84 -2.32 11.96
CA ASP A 83 -18.17 -0.91 12.08
C ASP A 83 -17.04 -0.11 12.75
N GLU A 84 -16.78 1.09 12.25
CA GLU A 84 -15.89 2.05 12.90
C GLU A 84 -16.66 2.77 14.02
N ARG A 85 -16.17 2.63 15.26
CA ARG A 85 -16.74 3.25 16.46
C ARG A 85 -15.83 4.37 16.97
N ALA A 86 -16.34 5.13 17.94
CA ALA A 86 -15.59 6.17 18.61
C ALA A 86 -14.23 5.63 19.12
N GLY A 87 -13.15 6.28 18.71
CA GLY A 87 -11.78 5.89 19.06
C GLY A 87 -11.07 4.97 18.06
N ASP A 88 -11.77 4.27 17.17
CA ASP A 88 -11.12 3.33 16.24
C ASP A 88 -10.19 4.04 15.24
N ALA A 89 -10.53 5.28 14.86
CA ALA A 89 -9.70 6.12 14.01
C ALA A 89 -8.40 6.63 14.66
N SER A 90 -8.32 6.60 16.00
CA SER A 90 -7.15 6.99 16.78
C SER A 90 -6.06 5.93 16.67
N LEU A 91 -4.79 6.36 16.70
CA LEU A 91 -3.63 5.48 16.79
C LEU A 91 -3.39 4.97 18.23
N ILE A 92 -4.16 5.45 19.20
CA ILE A 92 -3.99 5.13 20.63
C ILE A 92 -5.28 4.52 21.19
N GLY A 93 -5.12 3.51 22.06
CA GLY A 93 -6.23 2.86 22.74
C GLY A 93 -7.06 1.90 21.88
N GLY A 94 -8.17 1.43 22.44
CA GLY A 94 -9.08 0.47 21.81
C GLY A 94 -8.48 -0.93 21.60
N ALA A 95 -9.31 -1.86 21.10
CA ALA A 95 -8.92 -3.22 20.80
C ALA A 95 -7.88 -3.30 19.67
N ALA A 96 -7.27 -4.48 19.49
CA ALA A 96 -6.36 -4.74 18.38
C ALA A 96 -7.10 -4.59 17.04
N ARG A 97 -6.50 -3.85 16.10
CA ARG A 97 -7.07 -3.57 14.77
C ARG A 97 -5.97 -3.14 13.81
N VAL A 98 -6.13 -3.42 12.51
CA VAL A 98 -5.07 -3.18 11.52
C VAL A 98 -4.76 -1.69 11.37
N SER A 99 -5.74 -0.81 11.52
CA SER A 99 -5.53 0.64 11.48
C SER A 99 -4.54 1.15 12.53
N LYS A 100 -4.33 0.40 13.63
CA LYS A 100 -3.40 0.71 14.72
C LYS A 100 -2.17 -0.20 14.73
N ASP A 101 -2.39 -1.50 14.58
CA ASP A 101 -1.37 -2.54 14.81
C ASP A 101 -0.77 -3.10 13.51
N GLY A 102 -1.29 -2.69 12.35
CA GLY A 102 -0.74 -3.00 11.04
C GLY A 102 0.48 -2.18 10.68
N ASP A 103 1.25 -2.67 9.71
CA ASP A 103 2.46 -2.00 9.22
C ASP A 103 2.17 -0.86 8.20
N TRP A 104 0.90 -0.71 7.80
CA TRP A 104 0.45 0.22 6.75
C TRP A 104 1.20 -0.01 5.42
N SER A 105 1.56 -1.27 5.13
CA SER A 105 2.18 -1.65 3.86
C SER A 105 1.16 -1.69 2.71
N GLU A 106 1.64 -1.42 1.51
CA GLU A 106 0.89 -1.67 0.29
C GLU A 106 0.60 -3.16 0.10
N SER A 107 1.48 -4.02 0.60
CA SER A 107 1.33 -5.47 0.58
C SER A 107 0.03 -5.93 1.29
N TYR A 108 -0.27 -5.36 2.46
CA TYR A 108 -1.51 -5.62 3.18
C TYR A 108 -2.73 -5.09 2.42
N ILE A 109 -2.70 -3.82 2.01
CA ILE A 109 -3.89 -3.22 1.41
C ILE A 109 -4.26 -3.87 0.07
N CYS A 110 -3.26 -4.35 -0.69
CA CYS A 110 -3.53 -5.12 -1.90
C CYS A 110 -4.27 -6.43 -1.60
N ASN A 111 -3.92 -7.15 -0.53
CA ASN A 111 -4.66 -8.35 -0.09
C ASN A 111 -6.10 -8.00 0.31
N LEU A 112 -6.29 -6.93 1.09
CA LEU A 112 -7.61 -6.48 1.52
C LEU A 112 -8.50 -6.14 0.31
N TYR A 113 -7.98 -5.35 -0.65
CA TYR A 113 -8.73 -4.96 -1.84
C TYR A 113 -9.03 -6.15 -2.75
N ASP A 114 -8.06 -7.02 -2.99
CA ASP A 114 -8.22 -8.25 -3.77
C ASP A 114 -9.33 -9.15 -3.18
N TRP A 115 -9.34 -9.30 -1.85
CA TRP A 115 -10.38 -10.06 -1.17
C TRP A 115 -11.77 -9.44 -1.35
N HIS A 116 -11.92 -8.14 -1.11
CA HIS A 116 -13.22 -7.48 -1.25
C HIS A 116 -13.76 -7.57 -2.68
N LEU A 117 -12.89 -7.38 -3.68
CA LEU A 117 -13.26 -7.40 -5.08
C LEU A 117 -13.71 -8.79 -5.54
N LYS A 118 -12.98 -9.86 -5.17
CA LYS A 118 -13.41 -11.23 -5.53
C LYS A 118 -14.67 -11.66 -4.78
N GLU A 119 -14.88 -11.21 -3.54
CA GLU A 119 -16.14 -11.49 -2.82
C GLU A 119 -17.34 -10.83 -3.51
N GLN A 120 -17.19 -9.59 -4.00
CA GLN A 120 -18.26 -8.84 -4.68
C GLN A 120 -18.78 -9.56 -5.93
N GLU A 121 -17.95 -10.30 -6.66
CA GLU A 121 -18.38 -11.14 -7.79
C GLU A 121 -19.41 -12.22 -7.40
N THR A 122 -19.47 -12.57 -6.11
CA THR A 122 -20.34 -13.63 -5.56
C THR A 122 -21.48 -13.09 -4.70
N MET A 123 -21.78 -11.80 -4.81
CA MET A 123 -22.82 -11.09 -4.06
C MET A 123 -23.87 -10.52 -5.03
N PRO A 124 -24.69 -11.37 -5.70
CA PRO A 124 -25.64 -10.92 -6.73
C PRO A 124 -26.76 -10.00 -6.19
N TRP A 125 -26.92 -9.94 -4.86
CA TRP A 125 -27.85 -9.07 -4.15
C TRP A 125 -27.26 -7.69 -3.84
N LEU A 126 -25.95 -7.50 -4.00
CA LEU A 126 -25.27 -6.25 -3.68
C LEU A 126 -25.56 -5.22 -4.77
N THR A 127 -26.01 -4.04 -4.37
CA THR A 127 -26.19 -2.88 -5.28
C THR A 127 -24.85 -2.40 -5.82
N GLY A 128 -23.85 -2.27 -4.95
CA GLY A 128 -22.49 -1.85 -5.25
C GLY A 128 -21.78 -1.34 -4.00
N THR A 129 -20.53 -0.93 -4.18
CA THR A 129 -19.76 -0.29 -3.12
C THR A 129 -18.95 0.91 -3.64
N ALA A 130 -18.49 1.78 -2.72
CA ALA A 130 -17.52 2.82 -3.02
C ALA A 130 -16.35 2.75 -2.02
N MET A 131 -15.16 2.40 -2.51
CA MET A 131 -13.93 2.41 -1.72
C MET A 131 -13.58 3.84 -1.31
N TRP A 132 -13.15 4.01 -0.06
CA TRP A 132 -12.66 5.28 0.46
C TRP A 132 -11.13 5.21 0.60
N VAL A 133 -10.37 5.87 -0.26
CA VAL A 133 -10.76 6.86 -1.29
C VAL A 133 -9.90 6.67 -2.53
N PHE A 134 -10.24 7.33 -3.64
CA PHE A 134 -9.40 7.26 -4.84
C PHE A 134 -7.99 7.80 -4.59
N LYS A 135 -7.86 9.00 -4.00
CA LYS A 135 -6.58 9.72 -3.86
C LYS A 135 -6.29 10.13 -2.43
N ASP A 136 -5.03 9.99 -2.02
CA ASP A 136 -4.54 10.51 -0.73
C ASP A 136 -4.87 12.00 -0.59
N PHE A 137 -5.31 12.40 0.60
CA PHE A 137 -5.75 13.78 0.84
C PHE A 137 -5.40 14.25 2.24
N ALA A 138 -5.25 15.58 2.39
CA ALA A 138 -4.87 16.17 3.66
C ALA A 138 -6.03 16.12 4.67
N THR A 139 -5.71 15.92 5.94
CA THR A 139 -6.66 15.95 7.04
C THR A 139 -5.99 16.51 8.31
N PRO A 140 -6.62 17.46 9.02
CA PRO A 140 -6.00 18.11 10.17
C PRO A 140 -5.91 17.20 11.41
N VAL A 141 -6.66 16.10 11.45
CA VAL A 141 -6.81 15.24 12.65
C VAL A 141 -5.83 14.06 12.71
N ARG A 142 -4.87 13.98 11.77
CA ARG A 142 -3.89 12.88 11.68
C ARG A 142 -2.44 13.39 11.63
N PRO A 143 -1.98 14.15 12.64
CA PRO A 143 -0.61 14.70 12.66
C PRO A 143 0.48 13.63 12.63
N ASP A 144 0.18 12.43 13.15
CA ASP A 144 1.17 11.36 13.36
C ASP A 144 1.11 10.23 12.32
N ASN A 145 0.33 10.40 11.24
CA ASN A 145 0.34 9.47 10.12
C ASN A 145 1.74 9.36 9.47
N PRO A 146 2.07 8.24 8.78
CA PRO A 146 3.36 8.06 8.12
C PRO A 146 3.77 9.22 7.22
N VAL A 147 2.80 9.78 6.48
CA VAL A 147 2.86 11.15 5.96
C VAL A 147 2.00 12.03 6.88
N PRO A 148 2.60 12.94 7.66
CA PRO A 148 1.87 13.79 8.59
C PRO A 148 0.71 14.53 7.92
N TYR A 149 -0.45 14.55 8.58
CA TYR A 149 -1.67 15.22 8.14
C TYR A 149 -2.25 14.72 6.81
N VAL A 150 -1.97 13.48 6.41
CA VAL A 150 -2.53 12.89 5.18
C VAL A 150 -3.27 11.60 5.51
N ASN A 151 -4.51 11.48 5.04
CA ASN A 151 -5.20 10.19 4.96
C ASN A 151 -4.62 9.44 3.74
N GLN A 152 -4.05 8.27 3.99
CA GLN A 152 -3.24 7.51 3.03
C GLN A 152 -4.00 6.29 2.48
N LYS A 153 -5.33 6.29 2.55
CA LYS A 153 -6.18 5.22 1.98
C LYS A 153 -6.30 5.26 0.46
N GLY A 154 -5.78 6.31 -0.18
CA GLY A 154 -5.79 6.47 -1.62
C GLY A 154 -5.16 5.28 -2.33
N VAL A 155 -5.75 4.86 -3.45
CA VAL A 155 -5.09 3.96 -4.42
C VAL A 155 -4.11 4.70 -5.33
N ILE A 156 -4.12 6.03 -5.28
CA ILE A 156 -3.10 6.90 -5.84
C ILE A 156 -2.60 7.87 -4.77
N GLU A 157 -1.32 8.23 -4.83
CA GLU A 157 -0.74 9.30 -4.03
C GLU A 157 -1.37 10.65 -4.40
N ARG A 158 -1.15 11.65 -3.54
CA ARG A 158 -1.76 12.98 -3.66
C ARG A 158 -1.40 13.72 -4.95
N ASP A 159 -0.26 13.38 -5.55
CA ASP A 159 0.29 13.92 -6.80
C ASP A 159 -0.06 13.09 -8.06
N PHE A 160 -0.97 12.12 -7.95
CA PHE A 160 -1.40 11.20 -9.00
C PHE A 160 -0.44 10.05 -9.33
N THR A 161 0.66 9.90 -8.60
CA THR A 161 1.44 8.64 -8.64
C THR A 161 0.54 7.47 -8.25
N LYS A 162 0.49 6.41 -9.07
CA LYS A 162 -0.32 5.24 -8.78
C LYS A 162 0.36 4.36 -7.73
N LYS A 163 -0.39 3.95 -6.72
CA LYS A 163 0.03 2.91 -5.77
C LYS A 163 -0.17 1.53 -6.38
N GLU A 164 0.43 0.50 -5.80
CA GLU A 164 0.26 -0.90 -6.21
C GLU A 164 -1.23 -1.29 -6.19
N SER A 165 -1.97 -0.80 -5.20
CA SER A 165 -3.42 -1.01 -5.07
C SER A 165 -4.26 -0.50 -6.24
N PHE A 166 -3.79 0.49 -7.01
CA PHE A 166 -4.50 0.95 -8.21
C PHE A 166 -4.68 -0.19 -9.21
N TYR A 167 -3.63 -0.99 -9.38
CA TYR A 167 -3.59 -2.08 -10.36
C TYR A 167 -4.42 -3.28 -9.92
N VAL A 168 -4.65 -3.45 -8.61
CA VAL A 168 -5.63 -4.40 -8.09
C VAL A 168 -7.02 -4.08 -8.65
N PHE A 169 -7.52 -2.86 -8.43
CA PHE A 169 -8.81 -2.42 -8.98
C PHE A 169 -8.84 -2.51 -10.51
N GLN A 170 -7.79 -2.03 -11.19
CA GLN A 170 -7.73 -2.07 -12.65
C GLN A 170 -7.82 -3.50 -13.21
N SER A 171 -7.21 -4.48 -12.54
CA SER A 171 -7.24 -5.89 -12.95
C SER A 171 -8.59 -6.60 -12.78
N TYR A 172 -9.48 -6.05 -11.95
CA TYR A 172 -10.85 -6.55 -11.76
C TYR A 172 -11.89 -5.79 -12.58
N TRP A 173 -11.72 -4.47 -12.76
CA TRP A 173 -12.77 -3.58 -13.26
C TRP A 173 -12.60 -3.09 -14.70
N THR A 174 -11.55 -3.48 -15.41
CA THR A 174 -11.31 -3.01 -16.77
C THR A 174 -11.19 -4.14 -17.78
N GLU A 175 -11.61 -3.87 -19.02
CA GLU A 175 -11.50 -4.83 -20.12
C GLU A 175 -10.22 -4.69 -20.94
N LYS A 176 -9.66 -3.48 -21.03
CA LYS A 176 -8.41 -3.22 -21.75
C LYS A 176 -7.29 -4.07 -21.16
N PRO A 177 -6.60 -4.93 -21.94
CA PRO A 177 -5.56 -5.80 -21.43
C PRO A 177 -4.50 -5.03 -20.63
N MET A 178 -4.24 -5.51 -19.42
CA MET A 178 -3.22 -4.96 -18.53
C MET A 178 -2.60 -6.08 -17.69
N ILE A 179 -1.35 -5.85 -17.29
CA ILE A 179 -0.59 -6.73 -16.42
C ILE A 179 0.32 -5.89 -15.54
N HIS A 180 0.39 -6.26 -14.26
CA HIS A 180 1.19 -5.56 -13.27
C HIS A 180 1.73 -6.57 -12.25
N ILE A 181 3.04 -6.77 -12.24
CA ILE A 181 3.73 -7.51 -11.17
C ILE A 181 3.66 -6.62 -9.93
N ASN A 182 3.07 -7.12 -8.85
CA ASN A 182 2.90 -6.33 -7.63
C ASN A 182 4.26 -5.91 -7.05
N SER A 183 4.33 -4.68 -6.52
CA SER A 183 5.48 -4.12 -5.80
C SER A 183 6.62 -3.60 -6.69
N HIS A 184 6.31 -2.82 -7.73
CA HIS A 184 7.29 -2.03 -8.53
C HIS A 184 8.15 -1.11 -7.67
N ASN A 185 7.59 -0.61 -6.57
CA ASN A 185 8.26 0.30 -5.66
C ASN A 185 9.03 -0.40 -4.52
N TRP A 186 9.22 -1.73 -4.59
CA TRP A 186 9.90 -2.53 -3.57
C TRP A 186 11.29 -2.99 -4.02
N PRO A 187 12.35 -2.17 -3.80
CA PRO A 187 13.67 -2.45 -4.36
C PRO A 187 14.42 -3.60 -3.67
N VAL A 188 14.08 -3.94 -2.43
CA VAL A 188 14.79 -4.96 -1.63
C VAL A 188 13.79 -5.82 -0.86
N ARG A 189 13.64 -7.07 -1.30
CA ARG A 189 12.94 -8.16 -0.61
C ARG A 189 13.87 -8.84 0.39
N TRP A 190 13.32 -9.64 1.31
CA TRP A 190 14.14 -10.27 2.35
C TRP A 190 13.55 -11.57 2.89
N GLY A 191 14.40 -12.35 3.55
CA GLY A 191 13.99 -13.62 4.19
C GLY A 191 15.19 -14.53 4.45
N GLU A 192 14.94 -15.77 4.79
CA GLU A 192 16.01 -16.78 4.88
C GLU A 192 16.50 -17.18 3.50
N GLN A 193 17.71 -17.73 3.44
CA GLN A 193 18.23 -18.39 2.24
C GLN A 193 17.31 -19.55 1.84
N ASN A 194 16.93 -19.61 0.57
CA ASN A 194 15.99 -20.56 -0.02
C ASN A 194 14.57 -20.50 0.54
N GLU A 195 14.21 -19.46 1.30
CA GLU A 195 12.82 -19.26 1.70
C GLU A 195 11.96 -19.02 0.45
N GLU A 196 10.81 -19.67 0.38
CA GLU A 196 9.85 -19.43 -0.69
C GLU A 196 9.21 -18.04 -0.54
N LYS A 197 9.39 -17.22 -1.56
CA LYS A 197 8.81 -15.88 -1.64
C LYS A 197 7.76 -15.82 -2.74
N MET A 198 6.58 -15.34 -2.38
CA MET A 198 5.48 -15.18 -3.32
C MET A 198 5.70 -13.95 -4.20
N ILE A 199 5.54 -14.10 -5.52
CA ILE A 199 5.34 -13.02 -6.49
C ILE A 199 3.89 -13.07 -6.93
N LYS A 200 3.18 -11.94 -6.81
CA LYS A 200 1.79 -11.77 -7.25
C LYS A 200 1.76 -10.94 -8.52
N VAL A 201 0.87 -11.27 -9.45
CA VAL A 201 0.61 -10.48 -10.65
C VAL A 201 -0.87 -10.12 -10.70
N TYR A 202 -1.18 -8.83 -10.70
CA TYR A 202 -2.54 -8.35 -10.92
C TYR A 202 -2.74 -8.08 -12.42
N SER A 203 -3.65 -8.84 -13.03
CA SER A 203 -3.92 -8.77 -14.47
C SER A 203 -5.36 -9.16 -14.80
N ASN A 204 -5.91 -8.62 -15.87
CA ASN A 204 -7.19 -9.04 -16.47
C ASN A 204 -7.00 -9.98 -17.68
N CYS A 205 -5.77 -10.45 -17.93
CA CYS A 205 -5.49 -11.47 -18.92
C CYS A 205 -6.05 -12.83 -18.51
N SER A 206 -6.41 -13.67 -19.49
CA SER A 206 -6.93 -15.02 -19.21
C SER A 206 -5.86 -15.97 -18.67
N GLU A 207 -4.61 -15.74 -19.07
CA GLU A 207 -3.44 -16.47 -18.60
C GLU A 207 -2.21 -15.57 -18.52
N VAL A 208 -1.32 -15.88 -17.58
CA VAL A 208 -0.04 -15.20 -17.38
C VAL A 208 1.05 -16.23 -17.18
N GLU A 209 2.18 -16.05 -17.87
CA GLU A 209 3.42 -16.77 -17.62
C GLU A 209 4.40 -15.85 -16.90
N LEU A 210 5.04 -16.35 -15.84
CA LEU A 210 6.06 -15.62 -15.08
C LEU A 210 7.43 -16.21 -15.38
N PHE A 211 8.39 -15.32 -15.65
CA PHE A 211 9.81 -15.64 -15.80
C PHE A 211 10.60 -14.95 -14.70
N VAL A 212 11.52 -15.67 -14.08
CA VAL A 212 12.46 -15.11 -13.10
C VAL A 212 13.87 -15.46 -13.53
N ASN A 213 14.72 -14.43 -13.68
CA ASN A 213 16.10 -14.56 -14.17
C ASN A 213 16.18 -15.39 -15.47
N GLY A 214 15.25 -15.16 -16.40
CA GLY A 214 15.16 -15.85 -17.68
C GLY A 214 14.52 -17.24 -17.66
N LYS A 215 14.26 -17.82 -16.48
CA LYS A 215 13.62 -19.13 -16.34
C LYS A 215 12.10 -18.99 -16.22
N SER A 216 11.35 -19.69 -17.07
CA SER A 216 9.88 -19.79 -16.93
C SER A 216 9.51 -20.56 -15.66
N LEU A 217 8.49 -20.07 -14.97
CA LEU A 217 7.84 -20.71 -13.83
C LEU A 217 6.46 -21.26 -14.20
N GLY A 218 6.17 -21.34 -15.49
CA GLY A 218 4.92 -21.85 -16.05
C GLY A 218 3.78 -20.83 -16.07
N THR A 219 2.80 -21.16 -16.89
CA THR A 219 1.59 -20.37 -17.11
C THR A 219 0.52 -20.69 -16.06
N LYS A 220 -0.12 -19.65 -15.52
CA LYS A 220 -1.32 -19.78 -14.68
C LYS A 220 -2.51 -19.11 -15.34
N LYS A 221 -3.69 -19.72 -15.19
CA LYS A 221 -4.96 -19.16 -15.66
C LYS A 221 -5.55 -18.28 -14.57
N ARG A 222 -6.15 -17.17 -14.99
CA ARG A 222 -6.83 -16.25 -14.07
C ARG A 222 -8.14 -16.87 -13.59
N ASN A 223 -8.34 -16.89 -12.28
CA ASN A 223 -9.59 -17.23 -11.63
C ASN A 223 -9.74 -16.32 -10.40
N SER A 224 -10.64 -15.34 -10.45
CA SER A 224 -10.87 -14.37 -9.36
C SER A 224 -11.08 -15.04 -8.00
N GLN A 225 -11.69 -16.21 -7.98
CA GLN A 225 -12.01 -16.92 -6.74
C GLN A 225 -10.81 -17.69 -6.15
N ASP A 226 -9.73 -17.87 -6.92
CA ASP A 226 -8.47 -18.43 -6.45
C ASP A 226 -7.60 -17.34 -5.79
N PHE A 227 -8.02 -16.88 -4.61
CA PHE A 227 -7.31 -15.84 -3.87
C PHE A 227 -5.94 -16.34 -3.33
N PRO A 228 -4.89 -15.49 -3.31
CA PRO A 228 -4.81 -14.12 -3.83
C PRO A 228 -4.40 -14.03 -5.30
N ALA A 229 -4.48 -12.81 -5.86
CA ALA A 229 -4.11 -12.41 -7.21
C ALA A 229 -4.84 -13.20 -8.30
N ALA A 230 -6.08 -13.61 -8.03
CA ALA A 230 -6.90 -14.40 -8.97
C ALA A 230 -6.15 -15.64 -9.54
N GLY A 231 -5.38 -16.34 -8.72
CA GLY A 231 -4.56 -17.50 -9.11
C GLY A 231 -3.18 -17.15 -9.67
N LEU A 232 -2.93 -15.89 -10.04
CA LEU A 232 -1.72 -15.43 -10.70
C LEU A 232 -0.62 -15.11 -9.69
N ARG A 233 -0.17 -16.14 -8.98
CA ARG A 233 0.89 -16.07 -7.96
C ARG A 233 1.87 -17.23 -8.07
N TRP A 234 3.15 -16.99 -7.82
CA TRP A 234 4.18 -18.01 -7.85
C TRP A 234 5.05 -17.90 -6.60
N ASN A 235 5.38 -19.03 -5.99
CA ASN A 235 6.37 -19.08 -4.91
C ASN A 235 7.71 -19.47 -5.52
N ILE A 236 8.77 -18.76 -5.15
CA ILE A 236 10.12 -19.09 -5.58
C ILE A 236 11.08 -19.11 -4.40
N PRO A 237 11.93 -20.14 -4.27
CA PRO A 237 13.02 -20.10 -3.31
C PRO A 237 14.00 -19.00 -3.73
N MET A 238 14.23 -18.04 -2.84
CA MET A 238 15.16 -16.93 -3.11
C MET A 238 16.47 -17.09 -2.35
N VAL A 239 17.57 -16.74 -2.99
CA VAL A 239 18.91 -16.62 -2.41
C VAL A 239 19.40 -15.19 -2.57
N GLN A 240 20.39 -14.80 -1.77
CA GLN A 240 20.93 -13.43 -1.82
C GLN A 240 21.37 -13.04 -3.24
N GLY A 241 20.91 -11.87 -3.72
CA GLY A 241 21.30 -11.37 -5.05
C GLY A 241 20.24 -10.51 -5.73
N ASP A 242 20.51 -10.19 -7.00
CA ASP A 242 19.60 -9.45 -7.86
C ASP A 242 18.63 -10.39 -8.59
N TYR A 243 17.38 -9.93 -8.75
CA TYR A 243 16.31 -10.62 -9.43
C TYR A 243 15.69 -9.74 -10.50
N GLN A 244 15.38 -10.36 -11.64
CA GLN A 244 14.50 -9.79 -12.65
C GLN A 244 13.29 -10.71 -12.81
N ALA A 245 12.09 -10.16 -12.61
CA ALA A 245 10.84 -10.85 -12.86
C ALA A 245 10.15 -10.22 -14.08
N ILE A 246 9.69 -11.05 -15.00
CA ILE A 246 8.97 -10.66 -16.22
C ILE A 246 7.68 -11.45 -16.26
N ALA A 247 6.54 -10.77 -16.36
CA ALA A 247 5.24 -11.41 -16.53
C ALA A 247 4.71 -11.12 -17.93
N VAL A 248 4.21 -12.15 -18.61
CA VAL A 248 3.63 -12.06 -19.95
C VAL A 248 2.19 -12.55 -19.89
N GLY A 249 1.25 -11.65 -20.14
CA GLY A 249 -0.18 -11.93 -20.10
C GLY A 249 -0.79 -11.99 -21.49
N LYS A 250 -1.74 -12.90 -21.70
CA LYS A 250 -2.51 -13.02 -22.95
C LYS A 250 -4.00 -12.82 -22.68
N LYS A 251 -4.66 -12.02 -23.52
CA LYS A 251 -6.13 -11.87 -23.56
C LYS A 251 -6.56 -11.88 -25.03
N GLY A 252 -7.13 -13.01 -25.47
CA GLY A 252 -7.42 -13.21 -26.90
C GLY A 252 -6.14 -13.16 -27.75
N LYS A 253 -6.06 -12.23 -28.71
CA LYS A 253 -4.88 -12.02 -29.56
C LYS A 253 -3.87 -11.03 -28.96
N GLU A 254 -4.24 -10.29 -27.92
CA GLU A 254 -3.38 -9.27 -27.32
C GLU A 254 -2.41 -9.91 -26.32
N THR A 255 -1.16 -9.44 -26.35
CA THR A 255 -0.12 -9.80 -25.40
C THR A 255 0.40 -8.55 -24.74
N VAL A 256 0.44 -8.55 -23.41
CA VAL A 256 0.99 -7.47 -22.59
C VAL A 256 2.10 -8.02 -21.70
N ARG A 257 3.06 -7.17 -21.34
CA ARG A 257 4.22 -7.55 -20.55
C ARG A 257 4.49 -6.51 -19.48
N ASP A 258 4.96 -6.98 -18.35
CA ASP A 258 5.50 -6.14 -17.28
C ASP A 258 6.82 -6.72 -16.75
N THR A 259 7.66 -5.87 -16.15
CA THR A 259 8.99 -6.25 -15.67
C THR A 259 9.39 -5.43 -14.45
N ILE A 260 9.89 -6.12 -13.43
CA ILE A 260 10.47 -5.50 -12.23
C ILE A 260 11.88 -6.04 -11.97
N GLN A 261 12.68 -5.24 -11.26
CA GLN A 261 14.00 -5.62 -10.76
C GLN A 261 14.06 -5.32 -9.26
N PHE A 262 14.59 -6.25 -8.48
CA PHE A 262 14.73 -6.10 -7.04
C PHE A 262 15.91 -6.92 -6.52
N LYS A 263 16.36 -6.61 -5.30
CA LYS A 263 17.36 -7.37 -4.56
C LYS A 263 16.68 -8.28 -3.54
N TYR A 264 17.31 -9.41 -3.22
CA TYR A 264 16.96 -10.24 -2.08
C TYR A 264 18.08 -10.17 -1.04
N GLN A 265 17.77 -9.70 0.16
CA GLN A 265 18.68 -9.63 1.30
C GLN A 265 18.37 -10.79 2.25
N SER A 266 19.35 -11.68 2.43
CA SER A 266 19.26 -12.74 3.44
C SER A 266 19.92 -12.38 4.77
N ASP A 267 20.87 -11.44 4.72
CA ASP A 267 21.55 -10.92 5.89
C ASP A 267 20.55 -10.29 6.86
N LYS A 268 20.56 -10.77 8.10
CA LYS A 268 19.77 -10.21 9.20
C LYS A 268 20.38 -8.89 9.63
N TRP A 269 19.51 -7.91 9.86
CA TRP A 269 19.90 -6.62 10.39
C TRP A 269 19.69 -6.55 11.91
N GLY A 270 20.57 -5.81 12.58
CA GLY A 270 20.45 -5.43 13.97
C GLY A 270 19.61 -4.17 14.18
N ILE A 271 19.89 -3.48 15.28
CA ILE A 271 19.30 -2.19 15.61
C ILE A 271 19.89 -1.13 14.66
N PRO A 272 19.07 -0.22 14.11
CA PRO A 272 19.58 0.91 13.34
C PRO A 272 20.71 1.67 14.04
N ALA A 273 21.80 1.92 13.32
CA ALA A 273 22.98 2.60 13.84
C ALA A 273 23.57 3.64 12.85
N GLN A 274 23.28 3.53 11.56
CA GLN A 274 23.86 4.39 10.53
C GLN A 274 22.80 4.89 9.54
N LEU A 275 22.84 6.19 9.25
CA LEU A 275 22.01 6.83 8.23
C LEU A 275 22.91 7.28 7.08
N GLN A 276 22.56 6.91 5.85
CA GLN A 276 23.28 7.35 4.65
C GLN A 276 22.37 8.12 3.71
N LEU A 277 22.89 9.20 3.12
CA LEU A 277 22.26 9.94 2.04
C LEU A 277 23.00 9.72 0.73
N THR A 278 22.26 9.41 -0.32
CA THR A 278 22.80 9.25 -1.68
C THR A 278 21.98 10.04 -2.68
N LYS A 279 22.64 10.54 -3.73
CA LYS A 279 21.98 11.06 -4.92
C LYS A 279 21.59 9.87 -5.81
N LEU A 280 20.29 9.66 -6.02
CA LEU A 280 19.80 8.63 -6.94
C LEU A 280 19.90 9.06 -8.39
N LYS A 281 19.46 10.29 -8.69
CA LYS A 281 19.47 10.84 -10.05
C LYS A 281 19.34 12.36 -10.04
N GLU A 282 19.71 12.99 -11.15
CA GLU A 282 19.49 14.42 -11.41
C GLU A 282 19.00 14.61 -12.84
N GLU A 283 17.81 15.20 -12.99
CA GLU A 283 17.14 15.43 -14.27
C GLU A 283 16.44 16.78 -14.21
N ASN A 284 16.59 17.61 -15.26
CA ASN A 284 15.90 18.92 -15.37
C ASN A 284 16.09 19.84 -14.15
N GLY A 285 17.29 19.86 -13.56
CA GLY A 285 17.59 20.65 -12.36
C GLY A 285 16.92 20.13 -11.08
N ILE A 286 16.39 18.91 -11.08
CA ILE A 286 15.83 18.25 -9.90
C ILE A 286 16.72 17.08 -9.49
N VAL A 287 17.20 17.11 -8.25
CA VAL A 287 18.00 16.04 -7.64
C VAL A 287 17.09 15.17 -6.79
N THR A 288 17.09 13.86 -7.04
CA THR A 288 16.41 12.87 -6.20
C THR A 288 17.40 12.31 -5.19
N ILE A 289 17.08 12.44 -3.92
CA ILE A 289 17.94 12.07 -2.80
C ILE A 289 17.27 10.93 -2.05
N GLU A 290 18.03 9.88 -1.74
CA GLU A 290 17.58 8.75 -0.94
C GLU A 290 18.32 8.73 0.39
N ALA A 291 17.57 8.54 1.46
CA ALA A 291 18.08 8.16 2.76
C ALA A 291 17.88 6.65 2.95
N LYS A 292 18.89 5.97 3.49
CA LYS A 292 18.81 4.56 3.91
C LYS A 292 19.36 4.37 5.31
N LEU A 293 18.69 3.53 6.08
CA LEU A 293 19.02 3.19 7.45
C LEU A 293 19.65 1.79 7.50
N PHE A 294 20.80 1.71 8.15
CA PHE A 294 21.60 0.50 8.31
C PHE A 294 21.91 0.25 9.78
N ASP A 295 22.22 -1.00 10.11
CA ASP A 295 22.77 -1.38 11.42
C ASP A 295 24.27 -1.07 11.54
N ASP A 296 24.88 -1.50 12.64
CA ASP A 296 26.31 -1.30 12.93
C ASP A 296 27.24 -2.10 12.00
N LYS A 297 26.71 -3.10 11.29
CA LYS A 297 27.41 -3.94 10.31
C LYS A 297 27.19 -3.49 8.87
N GLY A 298 26.42 -2.43 8.64
CA GLY A 298 26.11 -1.92 7.31
C GLY A 298 25.03 -2.71 6.56
N ILE A 299 24.21 -3.51 7.27
CA ILE A 299 23.07 -4.23 6.70
C ILE A 299 21.83 -3.34 6.78
N GLN A 300 21.05 -3.25 5.68
CA GLN A 300 19.89 -2.36 5.64
C GLN A 300 18.77 -2.86 6.57
N CYS A 301 18.22 -1.96 7.39
CA CYS A 301 17.12 -2.25 8.30
C CYS A 301 15.77 -2.20 7.56
N LEU A 302 15.39 -3.30 6.90
CA LEU A 302 14.27 -3.34 5.95
C LEU A 302 12.87 -3.30 6.58
N ASP A 303 12.76 -3.31 7.90
CA ASP A 303 11.50 -3.13 8.64
C ASP A 303 11.41 -1.79 9.39
N ALA A 304 12.43 -0.92 9.26
CA ALA A 304 12.43 0.36 9.95
C ALA A 304 11.37 1.31 9.37
N THR A 305 10.58 1.90 10.28
CA THR A 305 9.46 2.82 9.99
C THR A 305 9.57 4.16 10.73
N ASN A 306 10.71 4.40 11.37
CA ASN A 306 11.09 5.63 12.08
C ASN A 306 10.81 6.90 11.27
N PHE A 307 10.47 8.01 11.92
CA PHE A 307 10.38 9.29 11.21
C PHE A 307 11.78 9.81 10.87
N ILE A 308 11.94 10.24 9.62
CA ILE A 308 13.09 10.98 9.13
C ILE A 308 12.69 12.41 8.82
N ARG A 309 13.60 13.36 9.10
CA ARG A 309 13.49 14.77 8.76
C ARG A 309 14.59 15.17 7.79
N PHE A 310 14.22 15.78 6.67
CA PHE A 310 15.12 16.39 5.69
C PHE A 310 15.16 17.91 5.87
N GLU A 311 16.36 18.48 5.77
CA GLU A 311 16.60 19.92 5.71
C GLU A 311 17.59 20.23 4.59
N SER A 312 17.60 21.47 4.09
CA SER A 312 18.56 21.94 3.09
C SER A 312 19.07 23.32 3.45
N VAL A 313 20.36 23.57 3.18
CA VAL A 313 21.02 24.87 3.35
C VAL A 313 21.78 25.20 2.07
N GLY A 314 21.76 26.46 1.65
CA GLY A 314 22.34 26.93 0.39
C GLY A 314 21.26 27.29 -0.63
N ASP A 315 21.61 27.23 -1.91
CA ASP A 315 20.78 27.82 -2.98
C ASP A 315 19.57 26.97 -3.34
N GLY A 316 19.62 25.65 -3.11
CA GLY A 316 18.61 24.68 -3.50
C GLY A 316 17.45 24.54 -2.51
N GLU A 317 16.28 24.16 -3.02
CA GLU A 317 15.03 24.05 -2.26
C GLU A 317 14.46 22.63 -2.31
N LEU A 318 14.13 22.06 -1.14
CA LEU A 318 13.41 20.78 -1.07
C LEU A 318 11.99 20.92 -1.67
N ILE A 319 11.65 20.05 -2.61
CA ILE A 319 10.28 19.88 -3.11
C ILE A 319 9.49 19.11 -2.06
N ALA A 320 8.94 19.84 -1.10
CA ALA A 320 8.27 19.31 0.08
C ALA A 320 6.82 19.82 0.22
N ASN A 321 6.14 19.41 1.30
CA ASN A 321 4.75 19.76 1.62
C ASN A 321 3.75 19.31 0.55
N GLN A 322 4.09 18.28 -0.22
CA GLN A 322 3.23 17.74 -1.28
C GLN A 322 2.16 16.80 -0.70
N GLY A 323 2.39 16.28 0.51
CA GLY A 323 1.53 15.26 1.13
C GLY A 323 1.69 13.90 0.46
N THR A 324 2.91 13.60 -0.02
CA THR A 324 3.30 12.31 -0.60
C THR A 324 4.49 11.72 0.16
N SER A 325 4.73 10.42 0.01
CA SER A 325 5.84 9.70 0.64
C SER A 325 7.23 10.22 0.23
N SER A 326 7.32 10.80 -0.98
CA SER A 326 8.54 11.32 -1.60
C SER A 326 8.62 12.86 -1.66
N GLY A 327 7.67 13.56 -1.03
CA GLY A 327 7.50 15.01 -1.08
C GLY A 327 7.20 15.62 0.30
N SER A 328 7.76 15.04 1.36
CA SER A 328 7.51 15.43 2.75
C SER A 328 8.83 15.62 3.52
N LYS A 329 9.02 16.77 4.18
CA LYS A 329 10.24 17.00 4.99
C LYS A 329 10.32 16.08 6.19
N LYS A 330 9.19 15.77 6.82
CA LYS A 330 9.06 14.76 7.89
C LYS A 330 8.19 13.63 7.34
N VAL A 331 8.71 12.41 7.34
CA VAL A 331 8.01 11.22 6.82
C VAL A 331 8.51 9.98 7.55
N GLN A 332 7.68 8.96 7.72
CA GLN A 332 8.18 7.67 8.16
C GLN A 332 9.01 7.01 7.05
N LEU A 333 9.98 6.19 7.45
CA LEU A 333 10.67 5.31 6.52
C LEU A 333 9.71 4.24 5.97
N TYR A 334 9.98 3.81 4.75
CA TYR A 334 9.32 2.69 4.08
C TYR A 334 10.36 1.66 3.70
N ASN A 335 10.47 0.61 4.51
CA ASN A 335 11.53 -0.40 4.43
C ASN A 335 12.95 0.15 4.67
N GLY A 336 13.11 0.97 5.71
CA GLY A 336 14.39 1.57 6.08
C GLY A 336 14.91 2.62 5.11
N ARG A 337 14.06 3.14 4.22
CA ARG A 337 14.42 4.19 3.26
C ARG A 337 13.39 5.31 3.19
N ALA A 338 13.82 6.47 2.69
CA ALA A 338 12.96 7.57 2.28
C ALA A 338 13.59 8.34 1.11
N ILE A 339 12.76 8.91 0.25
CA ILE A 339 13.15 9.77 -0.85
C ILE A 339 12.66 11.20 -0.61
N ILE A 340 13.46 12.18 -1.01
CA ILE A 340 12.99 13.55 -1.24
C ILE A 340 13.61 14.11 -2.52
N ARG A 341 12.92 15.05 -3.17
CA ARG A 341 13.43 15.79 -4.32
C ARG A 341 13.87 17.18 -3.92
N LEU A 342 14.92 17.70 -4.57
CA LEU A 342 15.44 19.05 -4.39
C LEU A 342 15.53 19.74 -5.75
N LYS A 343 14.98 20.95 -5.85
CA LYS A 343 15.22 21.84 -6.98
C LYS A 343 16.58 22.50 -6.81
N LYS A 344 17.50 22.20 -7.72
CA LYS A 344 18.88 22.67 -7.71
C LYS A 344 19.01 23.94 -8.52
N THR A 345 19.34 25.02 -7.82
CA THR A 345 19.58 26.37 -8.36
C THR A 345 21.00 26.86 -8.11
N GLY A 346 21.80 26.09 -7.38
CA GLY A 346 23.18 26.37 -7.02
C GLY A 346 23.71 25.31 -6.04
N LYS A 347 24.71 25.67 -5.24
CA LYS A 347 25.32 24.74 -4.28
C LYS A 347 24.44 24.64 -3.04
N CYS A 348 24.16 23.43 -2.59
CA CYS A 348 23.47 23.21 -1.32
C CYS A 348 23.95 21.95 -0.61
N VAL A 349 23.67 21.89 0.68
CA VAL A 349 23.85 20.71 1.52
C VAL A 349 22.49 20.26 1.99
N VAL A 350 22.18 18.98 1.78
CA VAL A 350 20.99 18.35 2.34
C VAL A 350 21.39 17.54 3.55
N SER A 351 20.66 17.71 4.65
CA SER A 351 20.81 16.88 5.84
C SER A 351 19.59 16.00 6.04
N ALA A 352 19.79 14.87 6.70
CA ALA A 352 18.71 14.03 7.16
C ALA A 352 18.96 13.53 8.58
N LYS A 353 17.92 13.59 9.42
CA LYS A 353 17.94 13.15 10.80
C LYS A 353 16.77 12.20 11.04
N VAL A 354 17.06 11.00 11.50
CA VAL A 354 16.04 10.03 11.92
C VAL A 354 15.72 10.23 13.42
N ASP A 355 14.53 9.84 13.88
CA ASP A 355 14.10 9.91 15.28
C ASP A 355 14.74 8.84 16.19
N LEU A 356 16.04 8.62 16.01
CA LEU A 356 16.88 7.69 16.77
C LEU A 356 18.17 8.39 17.20
N PRO A 357 18.90 7.86 18.20
CA PRO A 357 20.21 8.38 18.60
C PRO A 357 21.32 8.03 17.59
N ILE A 358 21.12 8.39 16.32
CA ILE A 358 22.03 8.16 15.18
C ILE A 358 22.51 9.52 14.67
N ALA A 359 23.75 9.58 14.20
CA ALA A 359 24.31 10.80 13.64
C ALA A 359 23.51 11.30 12.43
N THR A 360 23.32 12.61 12.33
CA THR A 360 22.74 13.27 11.15
C THR A 360 23.61 12.99 9.93
N ALA A 361 22.99 12.59 8.82
CA ALA A 361 23.68 12.39 7.55
C ALA A 361 23.66 13.69 6.72
N PHE A 362 24.70 13.91 5.92
CA PHE A 362 24.83 15.09 5.06
C PHE A 362 25.18 14.66 3.62
N LEU A 363 24.63 15.38 2.64
CA LEU A 363 24.94 15.21 1.23
C LEU A 363 25.19 16.58 0.58
N ASN A 364 26.37 16.75 0.01
CA ASN A 364 26.69 17.93 -0.80
C ASN A 364 26.07 17.76 -2.20
N VAL A 365 25.18 18.68 -2.56
CA VAL A 365 24.61 18.80 -3.90
C VAL A 365 25.31 19.97 -4.58
N LYS A 366 26.29 19.63 -5.42
CA LYS A 366 27.09 20.59 -6.21
C LYS A 366 26.49 20.81 -7.58
#